data_AF-A0A521WIV3-F1
#
_entry.id   AF-A0A521WIV3-F1
#
_cell.length_a   1.000
_cell.length_b   1.000
_cell.length_c   1.000
_cell.angle_alpha   90.00
_cell.angle_beta   90.00
_cell.angle_gamma   90.00
#
_symmetry.space_group_name_H-M   'P 1'
#
loop_
_entity.id
_entity.type
_entity.pdbx_description
1 polymer ?
#
loop_
_entity_poly.entity_id
_entity_poly.type
_entity_poly.pdbx_seq_one_letter_code
_entity_poly.pdbx_strand_id
1 'polypeptide(L)'
;MSAEAGGLAMPALEAALAALDAAGLRRRRRTVMRLAPDSAAIRVDGRECLDFCGNDYLGLAGDPRVTEAGIRAARACGIGARASHLVSGHQPEHAALEAELADWTGRERA
;
A
#
# COMPACT_ATOMS: atom_id res chain seq x y z
N MET A 1 29.80 -13.77 -25.74
CA MET A 1 30.03 -12.34 -25.42
C MET A 1 29.04 -11.97 -24.31
N SER A 2 29.33 -12.42 -23.08
CA SER A 2 28.53 -12.09 -21.90
C SER A 2 28.89 -10.68 -21.47
N ALA A 3 27.90 -9.79 -21.44
CA ALA A 3 28.03 -8.53 -20.73
C ALA A 3 28.02 -8.85 -19.23
N GLU A 4 29.20 -8.90 -18.63
CA GLU A 4 29.33 -8.85 -17.18
C GLU A 4 28.80 -7.49 -16.73
N ALA A 5 27.67 -7.50 -16.04
CA ALA A 5 27.20 -6.36 -15.27
C ALA A 5 28.21 -6.16 -14.12
N GLY A 6 29.26 -5.38 -14.39
CA GLY A 6 30.19 -4.85 -13.40
C GLY A 6 29.44 -3.91 -12.46
N GLY A 7 28.71 -4.48 -11.51
CA GLY A 7 28.17 -3.74 -10.39
C GLY A 7 29.32 -3.26 -9.52
N LEU A 8 29.39 -1.95 -9.25
CA LEU A 8 30.29 -1.41 -8.24
C LEU A 8 30.06 -2.18 -6.94
N ALA A 9 31.04 -2.99 -6.54
CA ALA A 9 31.06 -3.60 -5.22
C ALA A 9 30.90 -2.46 -4.20
N MET A 10 29.96 -2.63 -3.26
CA MET A 10 29.79 -1.70 -2.14
C MET A 10 30.16 -2.44 -0.85
N PRO A 11 31.45 -2.61 -0.54
CA PRO A 11 31.89 -3.44 0.58
C PRO A 11 31.26 -3.06 1.91
N ALA A 12 31.02 -1.77 2.13
CA ALA A 12 30.34 -1.28 3.32
C ALA A 12 28.87 -1.76 3.41
N LEU A 13 28.15 -1.77 2.28
CA LEU A 13 26.78 -2.30 2.21
C LEU A 13 26.77 -3.81 2.43
N GLU A 14 27.70 -4.55 1.83
CA GLU A 14 27.82 -6.00 1.99
C GLU A 14 28.13 -6.38 3.44
N ALA A 15 29.07 -5.69 4.08
CA ALA A 15 29.40 -5.88 5.48
C ALA A 15 28.20 -5.56 6.40
N ALA A 16 27.46 -4.48 6.14
CA ALA A 16 26.27 -4.13 6.90
C ALA A 16 25.15 -5.18 6.75
N LEU A 17 24.93 -5.70 5.53
CA LEU A 17 23.98 -6.77 5.27
C LEU A 17 24.39 -8.07 5.97
N ALA A 18 25.68 -8.43 5.95
CA ALA A 18 26.20 -9.59 6.68
C ALA A 18 26.02 -9.45 8.19
N ALA A 19 26.23 -8.25 8.74
CA ALA A 19 25.97 -7.97 10.16
C ALA A 19 24.48 -8.13 10.52
N LEU A 20 23.57 -7.68 9.65
CA LEU A 20 22.12 -7.91 9.83
C LEU A 20 21.75 -9.40 9.74
N ASP A 21 22.36 -10.15 8.82
CA ASP A 21 22.16 -11.59 8.71
C ASP A 21 22.67 -12.33 9.97
N ALA A 22 23.88 -12.01 10.43
CA ALA A 22 24.47 -12.58 11.65
C ALA A 22 23.64 -12.28 12.90
N ALA A 23 23.00 -11.11 12.96
CA ALA A 23 22.12 -10.71 14.06
C ALA A 23 20.67 -11.22 13.93
N GLY A 24 20.31 -11.92 12.84
CA GLY A 24 18.92 -12.33 12.59
C GLY A 24 17.96 -11.15 12.30
N LEU A 25 18.50 -9.99 11.94
CA LEU A 25 17.77 -8.75 11.70
C LEU A 25 17.50 -8.49 10.20
N ARG A 26 17.88 -9.40 9.30
CA ARG A 26 17.57 -9.23 7.89
C ARG A 26 16.08 -9.46 7.62
N ARG A 27 15.39 -8.42 7.16
CA ARG A 27 13.99 -8.51 6.74
C ARG A 27 13.92 -9.00 5.29
N ARG A 28 12.96 -9.87 5.01
CA ARG A 28 12.65 -10.34 3.66
C ARG A 28 11.15 -10.19 3.44
N ARG A 29 10.77 -9.64 2.29
CA ARG A 29 9.38 -9.58 1.89
C ARG A 29 8.89 -10.99 1.55
N ARG A 30 7.63 -11.24 1.86
CA ARG A 30 6.90 -12.45 1.47
C ARG A 30 5.94 -12.07 0.34
N THR A 31 5.70 -12.98 -0.58
CA THR A 31 4.63 -12.77 -1.58
C THR A 31 3.34 -13.26 -0.97
N VAL A 32 2.38 -12.36 -0.83
CA VAL A 32 1.09 -12.62 -0.19
C VAL A 32 -0.03 -12.38 -1.19
N MET A 33 -0.97 -13.31 -1.26
CA MET A 33 -2.18 -13.19 -2.07
C MET A 33 -3.41 -13.46 -1.21
N ARG A 34 -4.38 -12.57 -1.24
CA ARG A 34 -5.67 -12.80 -0.58
C ARG A 34 -6.52 -13.75 -1.42
N LEU A 35 -7.19 -14.71 -0.78
CA LEU A 35 -7.95 -15.74 -1.49
C LEU A 35 -9.33 -15.25 -1.97
N ALA A 36 -9.93 -14.30 -1.26
CA ALA A 36 -11.14 -13.58 -1.67
C ALA A 36 -11.15 -12.17 -1.04
N PRO A 37 -11.81 -11.17 -1.65
CA PRO A 37 -11.78 -9.78 -1.17
C PRO A 37 -12.12 -9.62 0.32
N ASP A 38 -13.14 -10.32 0.79
CA ASP A 38 -13.72 -10.28 2.14
C ASP A 38 -13.19 -11.37 3.08
N SER A 39 -12.17 -12.13 2.67
CA SER A 39 -11.67 -13.27 3.42
C SER A 39 -10.39 -12.95 4.19
N ALA A 40 -10.32 -13.45 5.43
CA ALA A 40 -9.08 -13.51 6.20
C ALA A 40 -8.10 -14.57 5.67
N ALA A 41 -8.51 -15.44 4.75
CA ALA A 41 -7.63 -16.45 4.18
C ALA A 41 -6.68 -15.85 3.13
N ILE A 42 -5.40 -16.14 3.29
CA ILE A 42 -4.31 -15.68 2.43
C ILE A 42 -3.43 -16.87 2.01
N ARG A 43 -2.71 -16.70 0.91
CA ARG A 43 -1.63 -17.57 0.48
C ARG A 43 -0.30 -16.84 0.61
N VAL A 44 0.62 -17.38 1.41
CA VAL A 44 1.96 -16.83 1.66
C VAL A 44 2.99 -17.83 1.14
N ASP A 45 3.79 -17.43 0.15
CA ASP A 45 4.81 -18.29 -0.48
C ASP A 45 4.27 -19.68 -0.86
N GLY A 46 3.06 -19.73 -1.42
CA GLY A 46 2.39 -20.97 -1.85
C GLY A 46 1.59 -21.70 -0.77
N ARG A 47 1.62 -21.27 0.49
CA ARG A 47 0.92 -21.91 1.61
C ARG A 47 -0.30 -21.12 2.06
N GLU A 48 -1.43 -21.80 2.19
CA GLU A 48 -2.65 -21.19 2.72
C GLU A 48 -2.60 -21.02 4.24
N CYS A 49 -3.01 -19.87 4.73
CA CYS A 49 -3.08 -19.53 6.14
C CYS A 49 -4.15 -18.46 6.39
N LEU A 50 -4.47 -18.22 7.67
CA LEU A 50 -5.30 -17.11 8.11
C LEU A 50 -4.41 -15.89 8.40
N ASP A 51 -4.84 -14.73 7.93
CA ASP A 51 -4.15 -13.46 8.10
C ASP A 51 -4.41 -12.87 9.48
N PHE A 52 -3.42 -12.99 10.35
CA PHE A 52 -3.36 -12.31 11.65
C PHE A 52 -2.33 -11.16 11.66
N CYS A 53 -1.80 -10.78 10.48
CA CYS A 53 -0.75 -9.77 10.35
C CYS A 53 -1.23 -8.51 9.61
N GLY A 54 -2.41 -8.55 8.99
CA GLY A 54 -3.01 -7.44 8.28
C GLY A 54 -3.49 -6.30 9.20
N ASN A 55 -3.66 -5.12 8.61
CA ASN A 55 -4.22 -3.92 9.26
C ASN A 55 -5.65 -3.62 8.82
N ASP A 56 -6.32 -4.54 8.11
CA ASP A 56 -7.71 -4.38 7.66
C ASP A 56 -8.68 -4.76 8.79
N TYR A 57 -8.66 -3.97 9.86
CA TYR A 57 -9.39 -4.27 11.10
C TYR A 57 -10.91 -4.37 10.92
N LEU A 58 -11.45 -3.67 9.93
CA LEU A 58 -12.89 -3.59 9.66
C LEU A 58 -13.32 -4.38 8.43
N GLY A 59 -12.38 -5.05 7.73
CA GLY A 59 -12.67 -5.77 6.48
C GLY A 59 -13.05 -4.86 5.31
N LEU A 60 -12.73 -3.56 5.37
CA LEU A 60 -13.16 -2.58 4.38
C LEU A 60 -12.38 -2.69 3.07
N ALA A 61 -11.20 -3.32 3.08
CA ALA A 61 -10.44 -3.54 1.85
C ALA A 61 -11.19 -4.46 0.86
N GLY A 62 -12.05 -5.35 1.38
CA GLY A 62 -12.91 -6.23 0.61
C GLY A 62 -14.33 -5.72 0.37
N ASP A 63 -14.71 -4.59 0.97
CA ASP A 63 -16.10 -4.13 0.95
C ASP A 63 -16.50 -3.67 -0.47
N PRO A 64 -17.60 -4.22 -1.03
CA PRO A 64 -18.01 -3.89 -2.39
C PRO A 64 -18.39 -2.41 -2.55
N ARG A 65 -18.84 -1.73 -1.49
CA ARG A 65 -19.19 -0.30 -1.53
C ARG A 65 -17.96 0.56 -1.75
N VAL A 66 -16.84 0.21 -1.12
CA VAL A 66 -15.56 0.91 -1.26
C VAL A 66 -14.99 0.70 -2.66
N THR A 67 -15.00 -0.55 -3.14
CA THR A 67 -14.53 -0.90 -4.48
C THR A 67 -15.34 -0.16 -5.56
N GLU A 68 -16.67 -0.18 -5.46
CA GLU A 68 -17.53 0.48 -6.43
C GLU A 68 -17.39 2.01 -6.40
N ALA A 69 -17.22 2.62 -5.21
CA ALA A 69 -16.93 4.04 -5.11
C ALA A 69 -15.63 4.42 -5.84
N GLY A 70 -14.57 3.62 -5.68
CA GLY A 70 -13.30 3.80 -6.40
C GLY A 70 -13.45 3.65 -7.92
N ILE A 71 -14.20 2.66 -8.38
CA ILE A 71 -14.49 2.46 -9.83
C ILE A 71 -15.22 3.66 -10.40
N ARG A 72 -16.26 4.16 -9.72
CA ARG A 72 -17.01 5.34 -10.18
C ARG A 72 -16.14 6.57 -10.25
N ALA A 73 -15.34 6.84 -9.21
CA ALA A 73 -14.42 7.98 -9.19
C ALA A 73 -13.42 7.89 -10.36
N ALA A 74 -12.74 6.75 -10.51
CA ALA A 74 -11.75 6.56 -11.57
C ALA A 74 -12.35 6.75 -12.99
N ARG A 75 -13.61 6.35 -13.20
CA ARG A 75 -14.32 6.58 -14.47
C ARG A 75 -14.66 8.06 -14.68
N ALA A 76 -15.03 8.78 -13.63
CA ALA A 76 -15.46 10.17 -13.72
C ALA A 76 -14.28 11.16 -13.84
N CYS A 77 -13.24 11.00 -13.04
CA CYS A 77 -12.15 11.98 -12.91
C CYS A 77 -10.77 11.45 -13.38
N GLY A 78 -10.66 10.16 -13.71
CA GLY A 78 -9.38 9.49 -13.98
C GLY A 78 -8.68 9.06 -12.69
N ILE A 79 -7.47 8.50 -12.81
CA ILE A 79 -6.74 7.92 -11.66
C ILE A 79 -5.88 8.95 -10.92
N GLY A 80 -5.43 10.01 -11.60
CA GLY A 80 -4.45 10.94 -11.05
C GLY A 80 -4.92 12.39 -11.09
N ALA A 81 -4.61 13.13 -10.03
CA ALA A 81 -4.90 14.56 -9.90
C ALA A 81 -4.06 15.46 -10.83
N ARG A 82 -2.99 14.93 -11.44
CA ARG A 82 -2.08 15.61 -12.41
C ARG A 82 -1.28 16.83 -11.89
N ALA A 83 -1.54 17.30 -10.68
CA ALA A 83 -0.78 18.36 -10.02
C ALA A 83 -0.90 18.27 -8.49
N SER A 84 -0.22 19.15 -7.76
CA SER A 84 -0.41 19.31 -6.31
C SER A 84 -1.72 20.03 -6.00
N HIS A 85 -2.21 19.88 -4.76
CA HIS A 85 -3.43 20.54 -4.27
C HIS A 85 -3.41 22.06 -4.51
N LEU A 86 -2.26 22.70 -4.27
CA LEU A 86 -2.11 24.16 -4.35
C LEU A 86 -1.97 24.73 -5.77
N VAL A 87 -1.87 23.88 -6.80
CA VAL A 87 -1.77 24.33 -8.20
C VAL A 87 -3.07 24.05 -8.93
N SER A 88 -3.35 22.78 -9.23
CA SER A 88 -4.56 22.37 -9.96
C SER A 88 -5.01 20.93 -9.64
N GLY A 89 -4.42 20.32 -8.61
CA GLY A 89 -4.68 18.93 -8.23
C GLY A 89 -5.73 18.76 -7.14
N HIS A 90 -6.33 19.85 -6.64
CA HIS A 90 -7.40 19.74 -5.65
C HIS A 90 -8.75 19.52 -6.35
N GLN A 91 -9.26 18.30 -6.28
CA GLN A 91 -10.50 17.87 -6.91
C GLN A 91 -11.68 17.97 -5.92
N PRO A 92 -12.94 18.04 -6.40
CA PRO A 92 -14.12 18.09 -5.54
C PRO A 92 -14.18 16.96 -4.51
N GLU A 93 -13.69 15.77 -4.85
CA GLU A 93 -13.65 14.61 -3.95
C GLU A 93 -12.70 14.83 -2.76
N HIS A 94 -11.60 15.57 -2.94
CA HIS A 94 -10.71 15.93 -1.82
C HIS A 94 -11.40 16.88 -0.85
N ALA A 95 -12.05 17.93 -1.38
CA ALA A 95 -12.77 18.90 -0.56
C ALA A 95 -13.92 18.25 0.23
N ALA A 96 -14.67 17.33 -0.41
CA ALA A 96 -15.74 16.58 0.24
C ALA A 96 -15.20 15.70 1.37
N LEU A 97 -14.12 14.95 1.12
CA LEU A 97 -13.49 14.10 2.13
C LEU A 97 -12.96 14.91 3.33
N GLU A 98 -12.29 16.04 3.09
CA GLU A 98 -11.80 16.92 4.15
C GLU A 98 -12.95 17.45 5.04
N ALA A 99 -14.07 17.84 4.43
CA ALA A 99 -15.26 18.30 5.16
C ALA A 99 -15.90 17.17 5.98
N GLU A 100 -16.08 15.99 5.39
CA GLU A 100 -16.66 14.83 6.09
C GLU A 100 -15.78 14.35 7.24
N LEU A 101 -14.46 14.36 7.08
CA LEU A 101 -13.52 14.00 8.15
C LEU A 101 -13.50 15.01 9.30
N ALA A 102 -13.57 16.30 8.98
CA ALA A 102 -13.65 17.36 9.98
C ALA A 102 -14.91 17.21 10.83
N ASP A 103 -16.07 17.00 10.20
CA ASP A 103 -17.35 16.75 10.87
C ASP A 103 -17.29 15.46 11.71
N TRP A 104 -16.85 14.35 11.12
CA TRP A 104 -16.79 13.05 11.80
C TRP A 104 -15.87 13.03 13.03
N THR A 105 -14.74 13.74 12.96
CA THR A 105 -13.77 13.80 14.06
C THR A 105 -14.00 14.96 15.04
N GLY A 106 -14.99 15.82 14.77
CA GLY A 106 -15.28 17.00 15.58
C GLY A 106 -14.17 18.06 15.56
N ARG A 107 -13.49 18.22 14.42
CA ARG A 107 -12.37 19.15 14.23
C ARG A 107 -12.75 20.27 13.27
N GLU A 108 -12.05 21.39 13.35
CA GLU A 108 -12.27 22.52 12.43
C GLU A 108 -11.87 22.16 10.99
N ARG A 109 -10.84 21.34 10.83
CA ARG A 109 -10.39 20.76 9.54
C ARG A 109 -9.83 19.36 9.76
N ALA A 110 -9.80 18.58 8.68
CA ALA A 110 -9.12 17.28 8.61
C ALA A 110 -7.60 17.41 8.78
#